data_AF-E9DSB6-F1
#
_entry.id   AF-E9DSB6-F1
#
_cell.length_a   1.000
_cell.length_b   1.000
_cell.length_c   1.000
_cell.angle_alpha   90.00
_cell.angle_beta   90.00
_cell.angle_gamma   90.00
#
_symmetry.space_group_name_H-M   'P 1'
#
loop_
_entity.id
_entity.type
_entity.pdbx_description
1 polymer ?
#
loop_
_entity_poly.entity_id
_entity_poly.type
_entity_poly.pdbx_seq_one_letter_code
_entity_poly.pdbx_strand_id
1 'polypeptide(L)'
;MTDLPPDLFDQTTIISLLATVAIVLVAYLTSKSVLPTSTSGTLRFLFIWHLADALCHFILEGSFLYHCFFSYMTPDAETDIANLFPTPFNFLGWENQRIYGPQSGGDNPFAQLWMVYARADKRWAGIDLGSPKANFWMIILATAELYGGFMTFCPEWLTGNINLDGSNFMYMWVYLVFFNGLWVVIPLYAMWYSYCQISLAFLALPTKKNN
;
A
#
# COMPACT_ATOMS: atom_id res chain seq x y z
N MET A 1 37.52 -9.37 18.72
CA MET A 1 36.05 -9.30 18.70
C MET A 1 35.71 -8.14 17.79
N THR A 2 35.05 -8.39 16.66
CA THR A 2 34.57 -7.33 15.78
C THR A 2 33.43 -6.61 16.51
N ASP A 3 33.64 -5.35 16.85
CA ASP A 3 32.59 -4.53 17.46
C ASP A 3 31.37 -4.51 16.52
N LEU A 4 30.19 -4.73 17.11
CA LEU A 4 28.94 -4.68 16.36
C LEU A 4 28.76 -3.27 15.76
N PRO A 5 28.11 -3.14 14.60
CA PRO A 5 27.81 -1.84 14.03
C PRO A 5 27.09 -0.96 15.07
N PRO A 6 27.51 0.31 15.27
CA PRO A 6 26.96 1.17 16.32
C PRO A 6 25.47 1.49 16.13
N ASP A 7 24.93 1.27 14.93
CA ASP A 7 23.54 1.46 14.53
C ASP A 7 22.66 0.21 14.73
N LEU A 8 23.23 -0.93 15.15
CA LEU A 8 22.50 -2.20 15.28
C LEU A 8 21.38 -2.16 16.33
N PHE A 9 21.53 -1.33 17.37
CA PHE A 9 20.55 -1.16 18.45
C PHE A 9 20.32 0.33 18.77
N ASP A 10 20.25 1.18 17.75
CA ASP A 10 19.87 2.56 17.98
C ASP A 10 18.44 2.68 18.53
N GLN A 11 18.12 3.86 19.06
CA GLN A 11 16.83 4.13 19.69
C GLN A 11 15.65 3.79 18.77
N THR A 12 15.73 4.15 17.48
CA THR A 12 14.66 3.90 16.51
C THR A 12 14.47 2.41 16.25
N THR A 13 15.56 1.63 16.23
CA THR A 13 15.53 0.17 16.07
C THR A 13 14.83 -0.48 17.26
N ILE A 14 15.16 -0.06 18.48
CA ILE A 14 14.50 -0.55 19.70
C ILE A 14 13.02 -0.20 19.70
N ILE A 15 12.66 1.04 19.36
CA ILE A 15 11.26 1.47 19.27
C ILE A 15 10.50 0.65 18.22
N SER A 16 11.10 0.41 17.05
CA SER A 16 10.51 -0.42 15.99
C SER A 16 10.22 -1.85 16.45
N LEU A 17 11.16 -2.47 17.16
CA LEU A 17 10.98 -3.82 17.71
C LEU A 17 9.88 -3.84 18.79
N LEU A 18 9.86 -2.84 19.67
CA LEU A 18 8.81 -2.72 20.69
C LEU A 18 7.43 -2.48 20.07
N ALA A 19 7.34 -1.73 18.97
CA ALA A 19 6.09 -1.53 18.24
C ALA A 19 5.55 -2.86 17.68
N THR A 20 6.41 -3.71 17.11
CA THR A 20 6.02 -5.06 16.64
C THR A 20 5.52 -5.93 17.79
N VAL A 21 6.21 -5.92 18.94
CA VAL A 21 5.76 -6.64 20.14
C VAL A 21 4.41 -6.12 20.64
N ALA A 22 4.19 -4.81 20.60
CA ALA A 22 2.93 -4.19 21.00
C ALA A 22 1.76 -4.63 20.11
N ILE A 23 1.95 -4.75 18.79
CA ILE A 23 0.92 -5.26 17.86
C ILE A 23 0.50 -6.68 18.24
N VAL A 24 1.47 -7.57 18.46
CA VAL A 24 1.20 -8.96 18.86
C VAL A 24 0.53 -9.02 20.24
N LEU A 25 0.95 -8.16 21.18
CA LEU A 25 0.34 -8.08 22.51
C LEU A 25 -1.12 -7.63 22.42
N VAL A 26 -1.45 -6.63 21.61
CA VAL A 26 -2.82 -6.18 21.37
C VAL A 26 -3.66 -7.33 20.79
N ALA A 27 -3.14 -8.06 19.80
CA ALA A 27 -3.84 -9.20 19.23
C ALA A 27 -4.07 -10.32 20.27
N TYR A 28 -3.08 -10.60 21.10
CA TYR A 28 -3.16 -11.57 22.19
C TYR A 28 -4.23 -11.18 23.23
N LEU A 29 -4.18 -9.95 23.75
CA LEU A 29 -5.12 -9.43 24.73
C LEU A 29 -6.54 -9.40 24.18
N THR A 30 -6.69 -9.01 22.91
CA THR A 30 -7.99 -9.05 22.21
C THR A 30 -8.52 -10.47 22.16
N SER A 31 -7.69 -11.46 21.81
CA SER A 31 -8.10 -12.86 21.82
C SER A 31 -8.63 -13.29 23.18
N LYS A 32 -8.00 -12.84 24.28
CA LYS A 32 -8.40 -13.16 25.66
C LYS A 32 -9.71 -12.50 26.04
N SER A 33 -10.00 -11.33 25.48
CA SER A 33 -11.23 -10.58 25.73
C SER A 33 -12.43 -11.11 24.93
N VAL A 34 -12.23 -11.49 23.66
CA VAL A 34 -13.35 -11.78 22.75
C VAL A 34 -13.62 -13.26 22.51
N LEU A 35 -12.63 -14.14 22.72
CA LEU A 35 -12.79 -15.57 22.51
C LEU A 35 -13.06 -16.32 23.83
N PRO A 36 -14.05 -17.24 23.88
CA PRO A 36 -14.31 -18.09 25.03
C PRO A 36 -13.06 -18.79 25.57
N THR A 37 -12.98 -19.01 26.87
CA THR A 37 -11.87 -19.74 27.50
C THR A 37 -11.76 -21.19 27.03
N SER A 38 -12.86 -21.77 26.54
CA SER A 38 -12.92 -23.12 25.94
C SER A 38 -12.41 -23.18 24.50
N THR A 39 -12.12 -22.05 23.85
CA THR A 39 -11.58 -22.02 22.48
C THR A 39 -10.26 -22.78 22.40
N SER A 40 -10.16 -23.68 21.41
CA SER A 40 -8.95 -24.47 21.19
C SER A 40 -7.72 -23.60 20.94
N GLY A 41 -6.54 -24.11 21.33
CA GLY A 41 -5.27 -23.40 21.16
C GLY A 41 -4.99 -23.02 19.70
N THR A 42 -5.31 -23.92 18.76
CA THR A 42 -5.14 -23.67 17.31
C THR A 42 -6.00 -22.51 16.83
N LEU A 43 -7.29 -22.49 17.18
CA LEU A 43 -8.19 -21.41 16.73
C LEU A 43 -7.78 -20.07 17.35
N ARG A 44 -7.35 -20.08 18.61
CA ARG A 44 -6.86 -18.88 19.29
C ARG A 44 -5.57 -18.36 18.64
N PHE A 45 -4.63 -19.24 18.30
CA PHE A 45 -3.42 -18.87 17.57
C PHE A 45 -3.77 -18.25 16.20
N LEU A 46 -4.64 -18.89 15.42
CA LEU A 46 -5.05 -18.37 14.12
C LEU A 46 -5.73 -16.99 14.25
N PHE A 47 -6.60 -16.80 15.24
CA PHE A 47 -7.19 -15.49 15.50
C PHE A 47 -6.13 -14.43 15.81
N ILE A 48 -5.18 -14.72 16.69
CA ILE A 48 -4.11 -13.79 17.05
C ILE A 48 -3.26 -13.45 15.83
N TRP A 49 -2.89 -14.47 15.05
CA TRP A 49 -2.11 -14.29 13.82
C TRP A 49 -2.82 -13.34 12.85
N HIS A 50 -4.07 -13.63 12.48
CA HIS A 50 -4.80 -12.83 11.51
C HIS A 50 -5.07 -11.40 12.02
N LEU A 51 -5.32 -11.23 13.32
CA LEU A 51 -5.49 -9.90 13.89
C LEU A 51 -4.19 -9.10 13.91
N ALA A 52 -3.06 -9.73 14.28
CA ALA A 52 -1.75 -9.09 14.23
C ALA A 52 -1.37 -8.72 12.80
N ASP A 53 -1.62 -9.60 11.84
CA ASP A 53 -1.42 -9.40 10.41
C ASP A 53 -2.25 -8.20 9.89
N ALA A 54 -3.54 -8.16 10.22
CA ALA A 54 -4.41 -7.03 9.89
C ALA A 54 -3.93 -5.70 10.50
N LEU A 55 -3.45 -5.72 11.74
CA LEU A 55 -2.88 -4.55 12.41
C LEU A 55 -1.56 -4.09 11.76
N CYS A 56 -0.70 -5.02 11.33
CA CYS A 56 0.51 -4.71 10.59
C CYS A 56 0.18 -4.03 9.25
N HIS A 57 -0.75 -4.60 8.48
CA HIS A 57 -1.18 -4.01 7.21
C HIS A 57 -1.81 -2.63 7.41
N PHE A 58 -2.65 -2.46 8.43
CA PHE A 58 -3.33 -1.19 8.65
C PHE A 58 -2.39 -0.10 9.21
N ILE A 59 -1.61 -0.41 10.24
CA ILE A 59 -0.78 0.58 10.95
C ILE A 59 0.55 0.77 10.23
N LEU A 60 1.31 -0.31 10.07
CA LEU A 60 2.66 -0.22 9.51
C LEU A 60 2.55 0.06 8.02
N GLU A 61 1.96 -0.83 7.22
CA GLU A 61 1.92 -0.65 5.76
C GLU A 61 1.03 0.53 5.36
N GLY A 62 -0.03 0.83 6.10
CA GLY A 62 -0.81 2.06 5.93
C GLY A 62 0.04 3.32 6.13
N SER A 63 0.91 3.36 7.15
CA SER A 63 1.85 4.48 7.35
C SER A 63 2.90 4.58 6.24
N PHE A 64 3.37 3.44 5.71
CA PHE A 64 4.26 3.42 4.55
C PHE A 64 3.59 4.08 3.33
N LEU A 65 2.37 3.66 3.00
CA LEU A 65 1.60 4.24 1.90
C LEU A 65 1.38 5.74 2.11
N TYR A 66 1.07 6.17 3.34
CA TYR A 66 0.97 7.60 3.64
C TYR A 66 2.26 8.35 3.28
N HIS A 67 3.43 7.84 3.67
CA HIS A 67 4.70 8.47 3.33
C HIS A 67 5.00 8.43 1.82
N CYS A 68 4.60 7.38 1.11
CA CYS A 68 4.69 7.32 -0.35
C CYS A 68 3.88 8.42 -1.03
N PHE A 69 2.69 8.78 -0.54
CA PHE A 69 1.87 9.79 -1.21
C PHE A 69 2.08 11.22 -0.72
N PHE A 70 2.43 11.39 0.56
CA PHE A 70 2.35 12.70 1.22
C PHE A 70 3.67 13.22 1.78
N SER A 71 4.71 12.40 1.90
CA SER A 71 6.03 12.85 2.36
C SER A 71 6.96 13.04 1.19
N TYR A 72 7.39 14.29 0.97
CA TYR A 72 8.32 14.64 -0.09
C TYR A 72 9.28 15.73 0.36
N MET A 73 10.43 15.77 -0.31
CA MET A 73 11.40 16.87 -0.23
C MET A 73 11.87 17.26 -1.62
N THR A 74 12.31 18.50 -1.77
CA THR A 74 12.95 19.00 -2.99
C THR A 74 14.46 19.04 -2.75
N PRO A 75 15.26 18.29 -3.52
CA PRO A 75 16.71 18.30 -3.35
C PRO A 75 17.29 19.68 -3.61
N ASP A 76 18.19 20.11 -2.73
CA ASP A 76 19.03 21.29 -2.91
C ASP A 76 20.48 20.89 -3.25
N ALA A 77 21.37 21.87 -3.35
CA ALA A 77 22.77 21.64 -3.69
C ALA A 77 23.56 20.83 -2.63
N GLU A 78 23.05 20.74 -1.41
CA GLU A 78 23.68 20.04 -0.29
C GLU A 78 23.10 18.63 -0.09
N THR A 79 21.96 18.33 -0.72
CA THR A 79 21.30 17.03 -0.63
C THR A 79 22.14 15.94 -1.30
N ASP A 80 22.52 14.92 -0.53
CA ASP A 80 23.22 13.74 -1.05
C ASP A 80 22.25 12.78 -1.77
N ILE A 81 21.93 13.13 -3.01
CA ILE A 81 20.99 12.37 -3.85
C ILE A 81 21.48 10.93 -4.10
N ALA A 82 22.80 10.69 -4.07
CA ALA A 82 23.36 9.36 -4.34
C ALA A 82 23.00 8.33 -3.26
N ASN A 83 22.71 8.78 -2.03
CA ASN A 83 22.33 7.93 -0.91
C ASN A 83 20.81 7.77 -0.73
N LEU A 84 20.00 8.42 -1.56
CA LEU A 84 18.55 8.36 -1.51
C LEU A 84 17.97 7.36 -2.52
N PHE A 85 16.83 6.76 -2.18
CA PHE A 85 16.10 5.93 -3.13
C PHE A 85 15.41 6.82 -4.17
N PRO A 86 15.55 6.55 -5.49
CA PRO A 86 15.02 7.43 -6.51
C PRO A 86 13.48 7.40 -6.54
N THR A 87 12.87 8.55 -6.83
CA THR A 87 11.44 8.62 -7.14
C THR A 87 11.21 8.34 -8.63
N PRO A 88 10.21 7.53 -9.00
CA PRO A 88 9.83 7.31 -10.39
C PRO A 88 9.55 8.61 -11.15
N PHE A 89 9.87 8.63 -12.44
CA PHE A 89 9.59 9.75 -13.33
C PHE A 89 8.09 10.11 -13.30
N ASN A 90 7.78 11.41 -13.19
CA ASN A 90 6.42 11.95 -13.20
C ASN A 90 5.46 11.34 -12.13
N PHE A 91 6.00 10.92 -10.99
CA PHE A 91 5.18 10.44 -9.89
C PHE A 91 4.23 11.56 -9.39
N LEU A 92 2.93 11.26 -9.34
CA LEU A 92 1.84 12.21 -9.02
C LEU A 92 1.79 13.47 -9.90
N GLY A 93 2.30 13.41 -11.13
CA GLY A 93 2.27 14.56 -12.05
C GLY A 93 3.39 15.59 -11.82
N TRP A 94 4.40 15.25 -11.02
CA TRP A 94 5.54 16.12 -10.74
C TRP A 94 6.78 15.59 -11.45
N GLU A 95 7.17 16.25 -12.54
CA GLU A 95 8.34 15.87 -13.33
C GLU A 95 9.64 16.17 -12.56
N ASN A 96 10.20 15.14 -11.91
CA ASN A 96 11.59 15.05 -11.42
C ASN A 96 12.05 16.08 -10.36
N GLN A 97 11.16 16.78 -9.68
CA GLN A 97 11.56 17.79 -8.66
C GLN A 97 11.47 17.32 -7.21
N ARG A 98 10.89 16.14 -6.96
CA ARG A 98 10.57 15.68 -5.62
C ARG A 98 11.07 14.28 -5.38
N ILE A 99 11.65 14.09 -4.20
CA ILE A 99 11.98 12.80 -3.65
C ILE A 99 10.90 12.46 -2.63
N TYR A 100 10.21 11.34 -2.83
CA TYR A 100 9.13 10.87 -1.95
C TYR A 100 9.50 9.62 -1.15
N GLY A 101 8.67 9.33 -0.15
CA GLY A 101 8.73 8.13 0.69
C GLY A 101 9.19 8.43 2.11
N PRO A 102 9.37 7.39 2.94
CA PRO A 102 9.83 7.54 4.32
C PRO A 102 11.12 8.35 4.49
N GLN A 103 12.06 8.29 3.54
CA GLN A 103 13.30 9.08 3.56
C GLN A 103 13.05 10.60 3.53
N SER A 104 11.87 11.02 3.10
CA SER A 104 11.43 12.43 3.06
C SER A 104 10.48 12.77 4.21
N GLY A 105 10.28 11.86 5.17
CA GLY A 105 9.35 12.03 6.31
C GLY A 105 9.95 12.71 7.54
N GLY A 106 11.25 13.04 7.52
CA GLY A 106 11.94 13.75 8.60
C GLY A 106 11.86 13.03 9.96
N ASP A 107 11.47 13.77 11.00
CA ASP A 107 11.37 13.26 12.37
C ASP A 107 10.07 12.48 12.66
N ASN A 108 9.26 12.17 11.65
CA ASN A 108 8.06 11.39 11.85
C ASN A 108 8.41 9.96 12.35
N PRO A 109 7.82 9.47 13.45
CA PRO A 109 8.17 8.16 14.00
C PRO A 109 7.95 6.98 13.03
N PHE A 110 6.91 7.02 12.20
CA PHE A 110 6.66 5.99 11.20
C PHE A 110 7.66 6.07 10.04
N ALA A 111 8.02 7.28 9.60
CA ALA A 111 9.07 7.46 8.62
C ALA A 111 10.41 6.88 9.12
N GLN A 112 10.78 7.19 10.37
CA GLN A 112 12.00 6.67 10.98
C GLN A 112 11.98 5.14 11.14
N LEU A 113 10.83 4.55 11.52
CA LEU A 113 10.65 3.10 11.58
C LEU A 113 10.89 2.45 10.21
N TRP A 114 10.31 3.02 9.15
CA TRP A 114 10.53 2.53 7.78
C TRP A 114 11.96 2.75 7.31
N MET A 115 12.64 3.81 7.75
CA MET A 115 14.07 4.01 7.48
C MET A 115 14.96 2.98 8.18
N VAL A 116 14.58 2.46 9.36
CA VAL A 116 15.25 1.30 9.96
C VAL A 116 15.06 0.07 9.09
N TYR A 117 13.82 -0.19 8.66
CA TYR A 117 13.53 -1.33 7.79
C TYR A 117 14.25 -1.22 6.42
N ALA A 118 14.40 0.01 5.91
CA ALA A 118 15.10 0.29 4.66
C ALA A 118 16.60 -0.02 4.69
N ARG A 119 17.21 -0.16 5.87
CA ARG A 119 18.59 -0.65 6.00
C ARG A 119 18.72 -2.09 5.52
N ALA A 120 17.68 -2.90 5.73
CA ALA A 120 17.61 -4.28 5.23
C ALA A 120 17.19 -4.34 3.76
N ASP A 121 16.30 -3.45 3.32
CA ASP A 121 15.83 -3.36 1.94
C ASP A 121 15.56 -1.91 1.53
N LYS A 122 16.49 -1.31 0.79
CA LYS A 122 16.49 0.12 0.42
C LYS A 122 15.21 0.59 -0.28
N ARG A 123 14.44 -0.31 -0.87
CA ARG A 123 13.16 0.00 -1.52
C ARG A 123 12.12 0.60 -0.58
N TRP A 124 12.21 0.28 0.71
CA TRP A 124 11.32 0.82 1.74
C TRP A 124 11.68 2.23 2.20
N ALA A 125 12.82 2.79 1.77
CA ALA A 125 13.15 4.20 2.02
C ALA A 125 12.34 5.14 1.12
N GLY A 126 12.00 4.69 -0.09
CA GLY A 126 11.35 5.50 -1.09
C GLY A 126 10.08 4.85 -1.63
N ILE A 127 9.74 5.22 -2.85
CA ILE A 127 8.61 4.65 -3.58
C ILE A 127 9.16 3.67 -4.60
N ASP A 128 9.21 2.38 -4.26
CA ASP A 128 9.45 1.35 -5.26
C ASP A 128 8.15 0.99 -6.01
N LEU A 129 7.65 1.94 -6.80
CA LEU A 129 6.76 1.61 -7.94
C LEU A 129 7.58 1.03 -9.11
N GLY A 130 8.90 0.92 -8.95
CA GLY A 130 9.89 0.62 -9.98
C GLY A 130 9.87 -0.83 -10.46
N SER A 131 9.01 -1.69 -9.92
CA SER A 131 8.68 -2.91 -10.64
C SER A 131 7.82 -2.53 -11.85
N PRO A 132 8.25 -2.79 -13.10
CA PRO A 132 7.34 -2.71 -14.26
C PRO A 132 6.06 -3.54 -14.04
N LYS A 133 6.15 -4.53 -13.14
CA LYS A 133 5.06 -5.37 -12.69
C LYS A 133 3.97 -4.59 -11.96
N ALA A 134 4.23 -3.43 -11.34
CA ALA A 134 3.24 -2.69 -10.57
C ALA A 134 2.08 -2.20 -11.47
N ASN A 135 2.38 -1.47 -12.54
CA ASN A 135 1.36 -1.04 -13.51
C ASN A 135 0.70 -2.23 -14.21
N PHE A 136 1.46 -3.29 -14.50
CA PHE A 136 0.93 -4.53 -15.07
C PHE A 136 -0.08 -5.23 -14.14
N TRP A 137 0.28 -5.44 -12.87
CA TRP A 137 -0.59 -6.04 -11.87
C TRP A 137 -1.77 -5.16 -11.53
N MET A 138 -1.59 -3.83 -11.51
CA MET A 138 -2.68 -2.89 -11.32
C MET A 138 -3.74 -3.02 -12.42
N ILE A 139 -3.32 -3.16 -13.68
CA ILE A 139 -4.24 -3.45 -14.81
C ILE A 139 -4.92 -4.81 -14.63
N ILE A 140 -4.19 -5.86 -14.25
CA ILE A 140 -4.77 -7.20 -14.05
C ILE A 140 -5.82 -7.18 -12.94
N LEU A 141 -5.48 -6.62 -11.77
CA LEU A 141 -6.38 -6.56 -10.62
C LEU A 141 -7.60 -5.68 -10.94
N ALA A 142 -7.41 -4.52 -11.56
CA ALA A 142 -8.51 -3.68 -11.99
C ALA A 142 -9.43 -4.38 -13.00
N THR A 143 -8.87 -5.14 -13.94
CA THR A 143 -9.66 -5.93 -14.90
C THR A 143 -10.44 -7.04 -14.20
N ALA A 144 -9.82 -7.74 -13.25
CA ALA A 144 -10.47 -8.77 -12.47
C ALA A 144 -11.61 -8.21 -11.62
N GLU A 145 -11.43 -7.03 -11.01
CA GLU A 145 -12.44 -6.33 -10.24
C GLU A 145 -13.66 -5.94 -11.11
N LEU A 146 -13.40 -5.31 -12.27
CA LEU A 146 -14.46 -4.95 -13.22
C LEU A 146 -15.21 -6.19 -13.73
N TYR A 147 -14.48 -7.27 -14.01
CA TYR A 147 -15.07 -8.53 -14.44
C TYR A 147 -15.91 -9.17 -13.32
N GLY A 148 -15.43 -9.16 -12.08
CA GLY A 148 -16.18 -9.65 -10.91
C GLY A 148 -17.48 -8.87 -10.68
N GLY A 149 -17.41 -7.54 -10.78
CA GLY A 149 -18.59 -6.68 -10.75
C GLY A 149 -19.57 -7.02 -11.87
N PHE A 150 -19.09 -7.15 -13.11
CA PHE A 150 -19.94 -7.53 -14.25
C PHE A 150 -20.59 -8.91 -14.06
N MET A 151 -19.84 -9.91 -13.58
CA MET A 151 -20.33 -11.26 -13.30
C MET A 151 -21.41 -11.27 -12.21
N THR A 152 -21.38 -10.32 -11.29
CA THR A 152 -22.38 -10.18 -10.22
C THR A 152 -23.66 -9.54 -10.74
N PHE A 153 -23.56 -8.47 -11.55
CA PHE A 153 -24.72 -7.68 -11.94
C PHE A 153 -25.35 -8.06 -13.29
N CYS A 154 -24.57 -8.58 -14.24
CA CYS A 154 -25.09 -8.96 -15.57
C CYS A 154 -26.21 -10.02 -15.47
N PRO A 155 -26.11 -11.08 -14.65
CA PRO A 155 -27.20 -12.03 -14.46
C PRO A 155 -28.47 -11.37 -13.89
N GLU A 156 -28.33 -10.45 -12.93
CA GLU A 156 -29.47 -9.71 -12.37
C GLU A 156 -30.14 -8.86 -13.45
N TRP A 157 -29.37 -8.13 -14.26
CA TRP A 157 -29.93 -7.32 -15.34
C TRP A 157 -30.68 -8.17 -16.38
N LEU A 158 -30.16 -9.35 -16.71
CA LEU A 158 -30.78 -10.28 -17.66
C LEU A 158 -32.02 -10.98 -17.10
N THR A 159 -32.11 -11.15 -15.78
CA THR A 159 -33.23 -11.81 -15.10
C THR A 159 -34.25 -10.83 -14.53
N GLY A 160 -34.07 -9.52 -14.73
CA GLY A 160 -35.01 -8.48 -14.29
C GLY A 160 -34.83 -8.04 -12.85
N ASN A 161 -33.61 -8.12 -12.31
CA ASN A 161 -33.20 -7.69 -10.98
C ASN A 161 -33.96 -8.38 -9.84
N ILE A 162 -34.29 -9.67 -10.01
CA ILE A 162 -35.13 -10.43 -9.08
C ILE A 162 -34.55 -10.52 -7.66
N ASN A 163 -33.23 -10.44 -7.49
CA ASN A 163 -32.57 -10.52 -6.18
C ASN A 163 -32.09 -9.16 -5.67
N LEU A 164 -32.32 -8.07 -6.40
CA LEU A 164 -31.92 -6.72 -5.99
C LEU A 164 -33.11 -5.96 -5.41
N ASP A 165 -32.95 -5.43 -4.20
CA ASP A 165 -33.97 -4.59 -3.57
C ASP A 165 -33.70 -3.10 -3.84
N GLY A 166 -34.48 -2.53 -4.76
CA GLY A 166 -34.46 -1.10 -5.08
C GLY A 166 -35.53 -0.27 -4.35
N SER A 167 -36.31 -0.86 -3.44
CA SER A 167 -37.46 -0.19 -2.80
C SER A 167 -37.06 0.84 -1.74
N ASN A 168 -35.88 0.66 -1.15
CA ASN A 168 -35.35 1.51 -0.10
C ASN A 168 -34.20 2.39 -0.63
N PHE A 169 -34.19 3.67 -0.28
CA PHE A 169 -33.14 4.60 -0.69
C PHE A 169 -31.73 4.11 -0.29
N MET A 170 -31.56 3.59 0.92
CA MET A 170 -30.29 3.07 1.40
C MET A 170 -29.83 1.88 0.56
N TYR A 171 -30.74 0.94 0.27
CA TYR A 171 -30.41 -0.25 -0.53
C TYR A 171 -30.07 0.13 -1.98
N MET A 172 -30.90 0.97 -2.61
CA MET A 172 -30.69 1.37 -3.98
C MET A 172 -29.45 2.26 -4.15
N TRP A 173 -29.39 3.39 -3.44
CA TRP A 173 -28.39 4.43 -3.75
C TRP A 173 -27.08 4.24 -3.00
N VAL A 174 -27.11 3.73 -1.77
CA VAL A 174 -25.89 3.57 -0.97
C VAL A 174 -25.27 2.20 -1.24
N TYR A 175 -26.03 1.12 -1.04
CA TYR A 175 -25.51 -0.24 -1.23
C TYR A 175 -25.31 -0.61 -2.69
N LEU A 176 -26.34 -0.48 -3.52
CA LEU A 176 -26.25 -0.92 -4.92
C LEU A 176 -25.48 0.09 -5.78
N VAL A 177 -25.82 1.38 -5.75
CA VAL A 177 -25.16 2.35 -6.64
C VAL A 177 -23.82 2.83 -6.09
N PHE A 178 -23.75 3.39 -4.88
CA PHE A 178 -22.52 4.03 -4.40
C PHE A 178 -21.40 3.02 -4.15
N PHE A 179 -21.62 2.00 -3.32
CA PHE A 179 -20.57 1.01 -3.05
C PHE A 179 -20.15 0.33 -4.36
N ASN A 180 -21.02 -0.32 -5.13
CA ASN A 180 -20.56 -0.95 -6.38
C ASN A 180 -20.00 0.05 -7.42
N GLY A 181 -20.45 1.31 -7.40
CA GLY A 181 -19.86 2.37 -8.19
C GLY A 181 -18.38 2.61 -7.88
N LEU A 182 -17.95 2.51 -6.61
CA LEU A 182 -16.52 2.59 -6.24
C LEU A 182 -15.72 1.47 -6.91
N TRP A 183 -16.28 0.27 -6.99
CA TRP A 183 -15.69 -0.92 -7.63
C TRP A 183 -15.67 -0.83 -9.17
N VAL A 184 -16.26 0.22 -9.76
CA VAL A 184 -16.11 0.54 -11.18
C VAL A 184 -15.16 1.72 -11.37
N VAL A 185 -15.39 2.81 -10.64
CA VAL A 185 -14.65 4.06 -10.81
C VAL A 185 -13.18 3.92 -10.42
N ILE A 186 -12.89 3.28 -9.29
CA ILE A 186 -11.51 3.13 -8.81
C ILE A 186 -10.68 2.24 -9.77
N PRO A 187 -11.17 1.06 -10.21
CA PRO A 187 -10.46 0.26 -11.21
C PRO A 187 -10.25 0.96 -12.54
N LEU A 188 -11.25 1.69 -13.07
CA LEU A 188 -11.10 2.44 -14.32
C LEU A 188 -10.03 3.53 -14.19
N TYR A 189 -10.02 4.25 -13.07
CA TYR A 189 -8.96 5.22 -12.78
C TYR A 189 -7.58 4.57 -12.71
N ALA A 190 -7.46 3.42 -12.02
CA ALA A 190 -6.21 2.68 -11.90
C ALA A 190 -5.68 2.19 -13.26
N MET A 191 -6.58 1.73 -14.16
CA MET A 191 -6.23 1.36 -15.54
C MET A 191 -5.76 2.57 -16.36
N TRP A 192 -6.48 3.69 -16.27
CA TRP A 192 -6.09 4.93 -16.97
C TRP A 192 -4.72 5.44 -16.49
N TYR A 193 -4.51 5.49 -15.18
CA TYR A 193 -3.23 5.86 -14.59
C TYR A 193 -2.09 4.95 -15.07
N SER A 194 -2.29 3.62 -14.98
CA SER A 194 -1.31 2.64 -15.43
C SER A 194 -0.99 2.78 -16.92
N TYR A 195 -2.01 3.02 -17.75
CA TYR A 195 -1.84 3.27 -19.18
C TYR A 195 -0.97 4.51 -19.43
N CYS A 196 -1.28 5.64 -18.79
CA CYS A 196 -0.49 6.86 -18.91
C CYS A 196 0.97 6.65 -18.50
N GLN A 197 1.22 5.97 -17.37
CA GLN A 197 2.58 5.70 -16.90
C GLN A 197 3.36 4.81 -17.88
N ILE A 198 2.72 3.77 -18.43
CA ILE A 198 3.33 2.91 -19.45
C ILE A 198 3.63 3.73 -20.71
N SER A 199 2.69 4.55 -21.19
CA SER A 199 2.90 5.40 -22.37
C SER A 199 4.08 6.38 -22.17
N LEU A 200 4.19 7.01 -21.00
CA LEU A 200 5.30 7.89 -20.66
C LEU A 200 6.64 7.13 -20.66
N ALA A 201 6.67 5.91 -20.11
CA ALA A 201 7.87 5.07 -20.13
C ALA A 201 8.31 4.72 -21.56
N PHE A 202 7.36 4.44 -22.47
CA PHE A 202 7.66 4.21 -23.89
C PHE A 202 8.18 5.48 -24.59
N LEU A 203 7.64 6.66 -24.27
CA LEU A 203 8.11 7.93 -24.83
C LEU A 203 9.53 8.29 -24.37
N ALA A 204 9.94 7.84 -23.19
CA ALA A 204 11.29 8.06 -22.65
C ALA A 204 12.37 7.15 -23.26
N LEU A 205 11.99 6.16 -24.08
CA LEU A 205 12.96 5.30 -24.75
C LEU A 205 13.78 6.12 -25.76
N PRO A 206 15.12 6.06 -25.74
CA PRO A 206 15.93 6.77 -26.71
C PRO A 206 15.62 6.25 -28.11
N THR A 207 15.29 7.15 -29.04
CA THR A 207 15.18 6.81 -30.46
C THR A 207 16.48 6.16 -30.90
N LYS A 208 16.41 4.90 -31.32
CA LYS A 208 17.52 4.14 -31.90
C LYS A 208 18.16 5.01 -32.99
N LYS A 209 19.40 5.48 -32.78
CA LYS A 209 20.16 6.11 -33.86
C LYS A 209 20.34 5.05 -34.94
N ASN A 210 19.70 5.26 -36.08
CA ASN A 210 20.00 4.47 -37.28
C ASN A 210 21.44 4.81 -37.67
N ASN A 211 22.35 3.86 -37.46
CA ASN A 211 23.70 3.89 -38.01
C ASN A 211 23.64 3.64 -39.52
#